data_AF-A0A0F9MXL4-F1
#
_entry.id   AF-A0A0F9MXL4-F1
#
_cell.length_a   1.000
_cell.length_b   1.000
_cell.length_c   1.000
_cell.angle_alpha   90.00
_cell.angle_beta   90.00
_cell.angle_gamma   90.00
#
_symmetry.space_group_name_H-M   'P 1'
#
loop_
_entity.id
_entity.type
_entity.pdbx_description
1 polymer ?
#
loop_
_entity_poly.entity_id
_entity_poly.type
_entity_poly.pdbx_seq_one_letter_code
_entity_poly.pdbx_strand_id
1 'polypeptide(L)' 'MSELSGEEKFIIEKLKENAGKLNYKDLQTLCQEKFEGVRLILKKLKEKTIVDYEGMIPGFSAEITLLRDT' A
#
# COMPACT_ATOMS: atom_id res chain seq x y z
N MET A 1 -13.55 -14.54 -0.73
CA MET A 1 -12.83 -13.40 -0.13
C MET A 1 -11.37 -13.64 -0.36
N SER A 2 -10.66 -12.78 -1.10
CA SER A 2 -9.22 -12.96 -1.30
C SER A 2 -8.54 -12.76 0.05
N GLU A 3 -7.96 -13.83 0.61
CA GLU A 3 -7.18 -13.72 1.83
C GLU A 3 -6.00 -12.77 1.56
N LEU A 4 -6.01 -11.64 2.26
CA LEU A 4 -4.90 -10.69 2.24
C LEU A 4 -3.72 -11.29 2.98
N SER A 5 -2.53 -11.20 2.40
CA SER A 5 -1.29 -11.59 3.08
C SER A 5 -1.05 -10.71 4.31
N GLY A 6 -0.18 -11.16 5.21
CA GLY A 6 0.22 -10.35 6.37
C GLY A 6 0.80 -8.99 5.96
N GLU A 7 1.52 -8.94 4.84
CA GLU A 7 2.12 -7.72 4.30
C GLU A 7 1.06 -6.78 3.70
N GLU A 8 0.08 -7.34 2.97
CA GLU A 8 -1.05 -6.58 2.42
C GLU A 8 -1.87 -5.93 3.53
N LYS A 9 -2.19 -6.70 4.58
CA LYS A 9 -2.89 -6.18 5.77
C LYS A 9 -2.09 -5.08 6.45
N PHE A 10 -0.78 -5.24 6.56
CA PHE A 10 0.08 -4.24 7.19
C PHE A 10 0.07 -2.90 6.42
N ILE A 11 0.15 -2.93 5.08
CA ILE A 11 0.05 -1.71 4.28
C ILE A 11 -1.30 -1.03 4.48
N ILE A 12 -2.39 -1.81 4.45
CA ILE A 12 -3.75 -1.31 4.64
C ILE A 12 -3.88 -0.65 6.03
N GLU A 13 -3.40 -1.29 7.09
CA GLU A 13 -3.39 -0.73 8.44
C GLU A 13 -2.62 0.60 8.50
N LYS A 14 -1.41 0.65 7.92
CA LYS A 14 -0.61 1.88 7.89
C LYS A 14 -1.29 3.00 7.12
N LEU A 15 -1.97 2.69 6.02
CA LEU A 15 -2.77 3.68 5.30
C LEU A 15 -3.94 4.17 6.15
N LYS A 16 -4.67 3.29 6.86
CA LYS A 16 -5.77 3.69 7.76
C LYS A 16 -5.30 4.62 8.87
N GLU A 17 -4.18 4.29 9.52
CA GLU A 17 -3.57 5.12 10.57
C GLU A 17 -3.22 6.53 10.06
N ASN A 18 -2.98 6.68 8.75
CA ASN A 18 -2.65 7.96 8.10
C ASN A 18 -3.84 8.52 7.29
N ALA A 19 -5.06 8.39 7.81
CA ALA A 19 -6.28 8.91 7.18
C ALA A 19 -6.54 8.39 5.75
N GLY A 20 -6.12 7.16 5.48
CA GLY A 20 -6.30 6.48 4.20
C GLY A 20 -5.33 6.95 3.11
N LYS A 21 -4.32 7.77 3.42
CA LYS A 21 -3.38 8.30 2.43
C LYS A 21 -1.96 8.35 2.96
N LEU A 22 -1.01 7.89 2.15
CA LEU A 22 0.41 8.00 2.50
C LEU A 22 1.25 8.07 1.23
N ASN A 23 2.33 8.85 1.26
CA ASN A 23 3.28 8.81 0.15
C ASN A 23 4.07 7.49 0.13
N TYR A 24 4.53 7.10 -1.05
CA TYR A 24 5.26 5.85 -1.25
C TYR A 24 6.55 5.78 -0.43
N LYS A 25 7.27 6.90 -0.26
CA LYS A 25 8.53 6.94 0.49
C LYS A 25 8.31 6.62 1.96
N ASP A 26 7.34 7.27 2.60
CA ASP A 26 6.98 7.06 4.00
C ASP A 26 6.41 5.67 4.19
N LEU A 27 5.55 5.20 3.28
CA LEU A 27 5.05 3.83 3.31
C LEU A 27 6.20 2.82 3.22
N GLN A 28 7.16 3.06 2.32
CA GLN A 28 8.35 2.23 2.19
C GLN A 28 9.18 2.25 3.48
N THR A 29 9.38 3.41 4.09
CA THR A 29 10.10 3.56 5.36
C THR A 29 9.42 2.84 6.51
N LEU A 30 8.08 2.82 6.56
CA LEU A 30 7.32 2.09 7.59
C LEU A 30 7.32 0.58 7.35
N CYS A 31 7.37 0.15 6.10
CA CYS A 31 7.33 -1.27 5.74
C CYS A 31 8.71 -1.93 5.80
N GLN A 32 9.81 -1.20 5.59
CA GLN A 32 11.16 -1.75 5.56
C GLN A 32 11.57 -2.46 6.87
N GLU A 33 10.95 -2.11 8.00
CA GLU A 33 11.18 -2.77 9.28
C GLU A 33 10.49 -4.15 9.38
N LYS A 34 9.51 -4.43 8.51
CA LYS A 34 8.73 -5.67 8.52
C LYS A 34 8.99 -6.57 7.31
N PHE A 35 9.13 -6.00 6.11
CA PHE A 35 9.32 -6.76 4.87
C PHE A 35 9.91 -5.89 3.75
N GLU A 36 10.51 -6.55 2.76
CA GLU A 36 11.01 -5.91 1.54
C GLU A 36 10.00 -6.00 0.39
N GLY A 37 10.13 -5.14 -0.62
CA GLY A 37 9.34 -5.30 -1.85
C GLY A 37 7.93 -4.66 -1.84
N VAL A 38 7.75 -3.55 -1.12
CA VAL A 38 6.49 -2.77 -1.05
C VAL A 38 5.84 -2.51 -2.40
N ARG A 39 6.63 -2.28 -3.47
CA ARG A 39 6.12 -2.07 -4.84
C ARG A 39 5.29 -3.22 -5.36
N LEU A 40 5.74 -4.46 -5.11
CA LEU A 40 5.04 -5.65 -5.58
C LEU A 40 3.70 -5.81 -4.86
N ILE A 41 3.67 -5.52 -3.57
CA ILE A 41 2.48 -5.62 -2.74
C ILE A 41 1.49 -4.52 -3.13
N LEU A 42 1.94 -3.28 -3.31
CA LEU A 42 1.12 -2.18 -3.80
C LEU A 42 0.51 -2.49 -5.17
N LYS A 43 1.27 -3.09 -6.08
CA LYS A 43 0.74 -3.54 -7.37
C LYS A 43 -0.41 -4.55 -7.18
N LYS A 44 -0.22 -5.57 -6.35
CA LYS A 44 -1.26 -6.56 -6.04
C LYS A 44 -2.50 -5.92 -5.41
N LEU A 45 -2.31 -5.01 -4.46
CA LEU A 45 -3.41 -4.28 -3.81
C LEU A 45 -4.17 -3.38 -4.80
N LYS A 46 -3.47 -2.76 -5.76
CA LYS A 46 -4.08 -1.98 -6.83
C LYS A 46 -4.86 -2.85 -7.81
N GLU A 47 -4.33 -4.02 -8.19
CA GLU A 47 -5.05 -5.02 -9.00
C GLU A 47 -6.31 -5.53 -8.28
N LYS A 48 -6.27 -5.66 -6.94
CA LYS A 48 -7.42 -5.96 -6.08
C LYS A 48 -8.36 -4.76 -5.85
N THR A 49 -8.06 -3.59 -6.43
CA THR A 49 -8.83 -2.34 -6.28
C THR A 49 -8.96 -1.85 -4.83
N ILE A 50 -7.99 -2.18 -3.97
CA ILE A 50 -7.95 -1.81 -2.55
C ILE A 50 -7.23 -0.48 -2.36
N VAL A 51 -6.15 -0.25 -3.10
CA VAL A 51 -5.39 1.00 -3.10
C VAL A 51 -5.31 1.57 -4.51
N ASP A 52 -5.02 2.85 -4.62
CA ASP A 52 -4.69 3.50 -5.88
C ASP A 52 -3.52 4.46 -5.73
N TYR A 53 -2.85 4.71 -6.85
CA TYR A 53 -1.71 5.60 -6.97
C TYR A 53 -1.47 5.93 -8.45
N GLU A 54 -0.76 7.01 -8.75
CA GLU A 54 -0.51 7.41 -10.13
C GLU A 54 0.38 6.40 -10.88
N GLY A 55 -0.05 6.01 -12.09
CA GLY A 55 0.69 5.08 -12.96
C GLY A 55 0.56 3.60 -12.59
N MET A 56 1.39 2.77 -13.23
CA MET A 56 1.41 1.31 -13.02
C MET A 56 2.29 0.90 -11.82
N ILE A 57 3.36 1.67 -11.57
CA ILE A 57 4.30 1.50 -10.47
C ILE A 57 4.37 2.83 -9.73
N PRO A 58 4.31 2.86 -8.39
CA PRO A 58 4.40 4.10 -7.65
C PRO A 58 5.79 4.72 -7.86
N GLY A 59 5.78 5.96 -8.35
CA GLY A 59 6.97 6.82 -8.36
C GLY A 59 7.44 7.14 -6.94
N PHE A 60 8.64 7.71 -6.81
CA PHE A 60 9.22 8.06 -5.51
C PHE A 60 8.31 8.99 -4.66
N SER A 61 7.61 9.91 -5.34
CA SER A 61 6.67 10.85 -4.72
C SER A 61 5.21 10.47 -4.93
N ALA A 62 4.91 9.23 -5.31
CA ALA A 62 3.54 8.81 -5.53
C ALA A 62 2.75 8.82 -4.22
N GLU A 63 1.54 9.38 -4.25
CA GLU A 63 0.56 9.27 -3.17
C GLU A 63 -0.21 7.96 -3.31
N ILE A 64 -0.18 7.13 -2.27
CA ILE A 64 -0.96 5.91 -2.16
C ILE A 64 -2.24 6.24 -1.40
N THR A 65 -3.39 6.00 -2.02
CA THR A 65 -4.71 6.19 -1.42
C THR A 65 -5.38 4.86 -1.19
N LEU A 66 -5.94 4.65 0.00
CA LEU A 66 -6.80 3.52 0.33
C LEU A 66 -8.21 3.79 -0.23
N LEU A 67 -8.69 2.92 -1.11
CA LEU A 67 -10.02 3.02 -1.71
C LEU A 67 -11.07 2.23 -0.93
N ARG A 68 -10.69 1.12 -0.31
CA ARG A 68 -11.62 0.17 0.31
C ARG A 68 -11.03 -0.40 1.59
N ASP A 69 -11.85 -0.40 2.62
CA ASP A 69 -11.62 -1.15 3.84
C ASP A 69 -12.19 -2.57 3.65
N THR A 70 -11.34 -3.58 3.72
CA THR A 70 -11.70 -5.01 3.70
C THR A 70 -11.23 -5.70 4.97
#